data_AF-A0A5R2N461-F1
#
_entry.id   AF-A0A5R2N461-F1
#
_cell.length_a   1.000
_cell.length_b   1.000
_cell.length_c   1.000
_cell.angle_alpha   90.00
_cell.angle_beta   90.00
_cell.angle_gamma   90.00
#
_symmetry.space_group_name_H-M   'P 1'
#
loop_
_entity.id
_entity.type
_entity.pdbx_description
1 polymer ?
#
loop_
_entity_poly.entity_id
_entity_poly.type
_entity_poly.pdbx_seq_one_letter_code
_entity_poly.pdbx_strand_id
1 'polypeptide(L)'
;GLVEREATEAEARRASIALTPAGREAFAPLNQDSHDQVRALLDRLAPVDQDRLVKAMRIVQDLLGDRPEPKVPYILRPLEVGDIGWVTRRQGMLYAQDYGWDETYEALVAEILGEFV
;
A
#
# COMPACT_ATOMS: atom_id res chain seq x y z
N GLY A 1 -15.76 -4.34 -22.15
CA GLY A 1 -14.50 -5.09 -22.38
C GLY A 1 -14.42 -6.25 -21.41
N LEU A 2 -13.29 -6.98 -21.33
CA LEU A 2 -13.10 -8.12 -20.40
C LEU A 2 -13.21 -7.72 -18.91
N VAL A 3 -13.11 -6.42 -18.63
CA VAL A 3 -13.20 -5.84 -17.30
C VAL A 3 -14.26 -4.74 -17.30
N GLU A 4 -15.00 -4.63 -16.20
CA GLU A 4 -15.90 -3.53 -15.87
C GLU A 4 -15.38 -2.76 -14.65
N ARG A 5 -15.68 -1.47 -14.62
CA ARG A 5 -15.30 -0.56 -13.54
C ARG A 5 -16.55 0.14 -13.04
N GLU A 6 -16.83 0.04 -11.75
CA GLU A 6 -17.94 0.72 -11.11
C GLU A 6 -17.38 1.69 -10.06
N ALA A 7 -17.78 2.97 -10.15
CA ALA A 7 -17.38 3.95 -9.15
C ALA A 7 -18.12 3.64 -7.84
N THR A 8 -17.40 3.48 -6.74
CA THR A 8 -18.05 3.33 -5.44
C THR A 8 -18.63 4.69 -5.02
N GLU A 9 -19.94 4.75 -4.76
CA GLU A 9 -20.69 6.00 -4.45
C GLU A 9 -20.04 6.88 -3.36
N ALA A 10 -19.26 6.28 -2.46
CA ALA A 10 -18.61 6.98 -1.36
C ALA A 10 -17.33 7.75 -1.75
N GLU A 11 -16.65 7.38 -2.84
CA GLU A 11 -15.36 7.97 -3.21
C GLU A 11 -15.14 7.92 -4.73
N ALA A 12 -15.30 9.06 -5.41
CA ALA A 12 -15.03 9.19 -6.86
C ALA A 12 -13.57 8.87 -7.27
N ARG A 13 -12.67 8.65 -6.31
CA ARG A 13 -11.28 8.22 -6.52
C ARG A 13 -11.09 6.70 -6.40
N ARG A 14 -12.11 5.95 -5.98
CA ARG A 14 -12.08 4.48 -5.92
C ARG A 14 -13.08 3.92 -6.94
N ALA A 15 -12.59 3.01 -7.78
CA ALA A 15 -13.42 2.23 -8.68
C ALA A 15 -13.22 0.75 -8.35
N SER A 16 -14.30 0.02 -8.11
CA SER A 16 -14.25 -1.44 -8.08
C SER A 16 -13.99 -1.93 -9.49
N ILE A 17 -13.14 -2.94 -9.61
CA ILE A 17 -12.77 -3.55 -10.89
C ILE A 17 -13.18 -5.02 -10.83
N ALA A 18 -14.01 -5.45 -11.78
CA ALA A 18 -14.48 -6.82 -11.87
C ALA A 18 -14.32 -7.36 -13.29
N LEU A 19 -14.14 -8.68 -13.42
CA LEU A 19 -14.19 -9.34 -14.73
C LEU A 19 -15.64 -9.38 -15.21
N THR A 20 -15.86 -8.99 -16.47
CA THR A 20 -17.16 -9.19 -17.13
C THR A 20 -17.38 -10.68 -17.42
N PRO A 21 -18.59 -11.12 -17.83
CA PRO A 21 -18.80 -12.51 -18.26
C PRO A 21 -17.80 -12.98 -19.33
N ALA A 22 -17.56 -12.15 -20.35
CA ALA A 22 -16.55 -12.43 -21.38
C ALA A 22 -15.12 -12.44 -20.81
N GLY A 23 -14.83 -11.61 -19.81
CA GLY A 23 -13.57 -11.63 -19.06
C GLY A 23 -13.34 -12.92 -18.30
N ARG A 24 -14.37 -13.45 -17.65
CA ARG A 24 -14.31 -14.72 -16.92
C ARG A 24 -14.08 -15.89 -17.88
N GLU A 25 -14.76 -15.90 -19.02
CA GLU A 25 -14.59 -16.93 -20.05
C GLU A 25 -13.17 -16.91 -20.62
N ALA A 26 -12.61 -15.73 -20.91
CA ALA A 26 -11.23 -15.59 -21.38
C ALA A 26 -10.19 -15.92 -20.30
N PHE A 27 -10.47 -15.63 -19.03
CA PHE A 27 -9.56 -15.88 -17.90
C PHE A 27 -9.54 -17.36 -17.47
N ALA A 28 -10.66 -18.06 -17.58
CA ALA A 28 -10.80 -19.45 -17.13
C ALA A 28 -9.69 -20.40 -17.63
N PRO A 29 -9.36 -20.47 -18.94
CA PRO A 29 -8.29 -21.35 -19.40
C PRO A 29 -6.92 -20.94 -18.85
N LEU A 30 -6.61 -19.64 -18.78
CA LEU A 30 -5.34 -19.14 -18.23
C LEU A 30 -5.18 -19.49 -16.74
N ASN A 31 -6.27 -19.37 -15.98
CA ASN A 31 -6.28 -19.73 -14.57
C ASN A 31 -6.11 -21.24 -14.36
N GLN A 32 -6.74 -22.04 -15.22
CA GLN A 32 -6.60 -23.49 -15.21
C GLN A 32 -5.15 -23.92 -15.54
N ASP A 33 -4.57 -23.39 -16.60
CA ASP A 33 -3.19 -23.69 -17.00
C ASP A 33 -2.18 -23.29 -15.91
N SER A 34 -2.39 -22.14 -15.28
CA SER A 34 -1.58 -21.68 -14.13
C SER A 34 -1.68 -22.66 -12.96
N HIS A 35 -2.89 -23.10 -12.61
CA HIS A 35 -3.10 -24.09 -11.56
C HIS A 35 -2.45 -25.44 -11.89
N ASP A 36 -2.54 -25.90 -13.13
CA ASP A 36 -1.96 -27.17 -13.54
C ASP A 36 -0.42 -27.12 -13.54
N GLN A 37 0.18 -25.99 -13.90
CA GLN A 37 1.63 -25.77 -13.76
C GLN A 37 2.09 -25.82 -12.31
N VAL A 38 1.39 -25.13 -11.40
CA VAL A 38 1.72 -25.15 -9.97
C VAL A 38 1.52 -26.55 -9.39
N ARG A 39 0.44 -27.24 -9.77
CA ARG A 39 0.18 -28.63 -9.36
C ARG A 39 1.31 -29.56 -9.78
N ALA A 40 1.76 -29.48 -11.04
CA ALA A 40 2.87 -30.30 -11.53
C ALA A 40 4.18 -30.09 -10.75
N LEU A 41 4.41 -28.89 -10.21
CA LEU A 41 5.55 -28.62 -9.32
C LEU A 41 5.36 -29.26 -7.94
N LEU A 42 4.15 -29.17 -7.37
CA LEU A 42 3.84 -29.69 -6.04
C LEU A 42 3.72 -31.22 -5.99
N ASP A 43 3.20 -31.86 -7.03
CA ASP A 43 3.01 -33.32 -7.11
C ASP A 43 4.33 -34.10 -6.99
N ARG A 44 5.47 -33.42 -7.21
CA ARG A 44 6.81 -33.98 -7.02
C ARG A 44 7.24 -34.07 -5.55
N LEU A 45 6.49 -33.45 -4.65
CA LEU A 45 6.80 -33.34 -3.23
C LEU A 45 5.80 -34.17 -2.41
N ALA A 46 6.28 -34.77 -1.32
CA ALA A 46 5.40 -35.40 -0.34
C ALA A 46 4.47 -34.35 0.30
N PRO A 47 3.27 -34.71 0.78
CA PRO A 47 2.32 -33.75 1.35
C PRO A 47 2.90 -32.89 2.48
N VAL A 48 3.78 -33.46 3.30
CA VAL A 48 4.48 -32.72 4.37
C VAL A 48 5.43 -31.65 3.82
N ASP A 49 6.09 -31.92 2.69
CA ASP A 49 7.01 -30.98 2.07
C ASP A 49 6.28 -29.92 1.26
N GLN A 50 5.09 -30.22 0.73
CA GLN A 50 4.19 -29.21 0.16
C GLN A 50 3.77 -28.18 1.20
N ASP A 51 3.33 -28.62 2.39
CA ASP A 51 2.99 -27.72 3.50
C ASP A 51 4.19 -26.87 3.95
N ARG A 52 5.38 -27.46 4.04
CA ARG A 52 6.62 -26.73 4.34
C ARG A 52 6.94 -25.68 3.29
N LEU A 53 6.78 -26.00 2.00
CA LEU A 53 7.00 -25.05 0.91
C LEU A 53 6.00 -23.88 0.98
N VAL A 54 4.72 -24.15 1.20
CA VAL A 54 3.69 -23.10 1.35
C VAL A 54 4.03 -22.17 2.51
N LYS A 55 4.45 -22.72 3.65
CA LYS A 55 4.92 -21.92 4.81
C LYS A 55 6.13 -21.07 4.48
N ALA A 56 7.11 -21.62 3.75
CA ALA A 56 8.29 -20.87 3.31
C ALA A 56 7.92 -19.73 2.34
N MET A 57 7.00 -19.96 1.40
CA MET A 57 6.52 -18.91 0.48
C MET A 57 5.86 -17.75 1.21
N ARG A 58 5.17 -18.01 2.34
CA ARG A 58 4.62 -16.96 3.19
C ARG A 58 5.71 -16.05 3.76
N ILE A 59 6.83 -16.64 4.20
CA ILE A 59 7.98 -15.88 4.69
C ILE A 59 8.57 -15.01 3.58
N VAL A 60 8.70 -15.56 2.36
CA VAL A 60 9.18 -14.80 1.20
C VAL A 60 8.25 -13.62 0.89
N GLN A 61 6.94 -13.83 0.86
CA GLN A 61 5.94 -12.77 0.65
C GLN A 61 6.03 -11.68 1.74
N ASP A 62 6.15 -12.09 3.00
CA ASP A 62 6.30 -11.15 4.13
C ASP A 62 7.56 -10.28 3.99
N LEU A 63 8.69 -10.87 3.55
CA LEU A 63 9.94 -10.14 3.34
C LEU A 63 9.91 -9.21 2.12
N LEU A 64 9.14 -9.56 1.09
CA LEU A 64 8.99 -8.75 -0.11
C LEU A 64 7.96 -7.61 0.05
N GLY A 65 7.30 -7.51 1.21
CA GLY A 65 6.37 -6.41 1.50
C GLY A 65 4.96 -6.64 0.98
N ASP A 66 4.58 -7.87 0.63
CA ASP A 66 3.19 -8.23 0.28
C ASP A 66 2.27 -8.29 1.51
N ARG A 67 2.79 -7.96 2.69
CA ARG A 67 1.96 -7.83 3.89
C ARG A 67 1.09 -6.59 3.74
N PRO A 68 -0.25 -6.72 3.74
CA PRO A 68 -1.10 -5.53 3.79
C PRO A 68 -0.71 -4.74 5.03
N GLU A 69 -0.28 -3.49 4.83
CA GLU A 69 0.00 -2.60 5.95
C GLU A 69 -1.20 -2.66 6.90
N PRO A 70 -0.97 -2.87 8.21
CA PRO A 70 -2.07 -2.85 9.17
C PRO A 70 -2.84 -1.56 8.94
N LYS A 71 -4.13 -1.69 8.63
CA LYS A 71 -5.04 -0.55 8.51
C LYS A 71 -5.23 0.04 9.89
N VAL A 72 -4.22 0.76 10.38
CA VAL A 72 -4.34 1.56 11.59
C VAL A 72 -5.30 2.68 11.22
N PRO A 73 -6.43 2.84 11.93
CA PRO A 73 -7.33 3.95 11.68
C PRO A 73 -6.55 5.25 11.94
N TYR A 74 -6.26 5.99 10.88
CA TYR A 74 -5.71 7.32 11.00
C TYR A 74 -6.83 8.27 11.41
N ILE A 75 -6.56 9.08 12.44
CA ILE A 75 -7.48 10.11 12.88
C ILE A 75 -7.09 11.40 12.17
N LEU A 76 -7.93 11.88 11.26
CA LEU A 76 -7.83 13.25 10.77
C LEU A 76 -8.51 14.15 11.79
N ARG A 77 -7.73 15.02 12.44
CA ARG A 77 -8.24 16.01 13.39
C ARG A 77 -7.84 17.43 12.98
N PRO A 78 -8.60 18.46 13.41
CA PRO A 78 -8.16 19.85 13.28
C PRO A 78 -6.85 20.12 14.03
N LEU A 79 -6.25 21.27 13.71
CA LEU A 79 -5.04 21.76 14.37
C LEU A 79 -5.32 22.06 15.85
N GLU A 80 -4.42 21.60 16.72
CA GLU A 80 -4.44 21.82 18.17
C GLU A 80 -3.24 22.67 18.61
N VAL A 81 -3.34 23.23 19.82
CA VAL A 81 -2.25 24.00 20.42
C VAL A 81 -0.99 23.13 20.49
N GLY A 82 0.10 23.62 19.88
CA GLY A 82 1.39 22.94 19.83
C GLY A 82 1.68 22.23 18.51
N ASP A 83 0.67 21.98 17.66
CA ASP A 83 0.89 21.31 16.38
C ASP A 83 1.75 22.14 15.43
N ILE A 84 1.52 23.45 15.34
CA ILE A 84 2.32 24.35 14.49
C ILE A 84 3.79 24.25 14.85
N GLY A 85 4.12 24.41 16.13
CA GLY A 85 5.50 24.31 16.60
C GLY A 85 6.09 22.91 16.38
N TRP A 86 5.28 21.86 16.51
CA TRP A 86 5.71 20.49 16.21
C TRP A 86 6.02 20.30 14.73
N VAL A 87 5.16 20.78 13.82
CA VAL A 87 5.36 20.70 12.37
C VAL A 87 6.59 21.50 11.95
N THR A 88 6.71 22.75 12.41
CA THR A 88 7.87 23.62 12.14
C THR A 88 9.17 22.94 12.54
N ARG A 89 9.26 22.47 13.80
CA ARG A 89 10.44 21.75 14.30
C ARG A 89 10.73 20.50 13.49
N ARG A 90 9.71 19.71 13.15
CA ARG A 90 9.92 18.43 12.46
C ARG A 90 10.46 18.65 11.05
N GLN A 91 9.93 19.64 10.33
CA GLN A 91 10.40 20.07 9.02
C GLN A 91 11.82 20.63 9.11
N GLY A 92 12.09 21.58 10.02
CA GLY A 92 13.43 22.14 10.23
C GLY A 92 14.50 21.07 10.47
N MET A 93 14.25 20.14 11.39
CA MET A 93 15.20 19.06 11.69
C MET A 93 15.40 18.08 10.53
N LEU A 94 14.33 17.68 9.83
CA LEU A 94 14.44 16.75 8.69
C LEU A 94 15.20 17.37 7.53
N TYR A 95 14.89 18.63 7.20
CA TYR A 95 15.50 19.29 6.06
C TYR A 95 16.95 19.71 6.34
N ALA A 96 17.28 20.06 7.58
CA ALA A 96 18.67 20.20 8.00
C ALA A 96 19.45 18.89 7.86
N GLN A 97 18.86 17.76 8.25
CA GLN A 97 19.51 16.44 8.18
C GLN A 97 19.70 15.95 6.74
N ASP A 98 18.65 15.99 5.93
CA ASP A 98 18.62 15.34 4.62
C ASP A 98 19.13 16.27 3.49
N TYR A 99 19.02 17.59 3.67
CA TYR A 99 19.35 18.58 2.64
C TYR A 99 20.33 19.66 3.10
N GLY A 100 20.75 19.65 4.37
CA GLY A 100 21.73 20.62 4.90
C GLY A 100 21.20 22.04 5.02
N TRP A 101 19.88 22.23 5.11
CA TRP A 101 19.26 23.55 5.24
C TRP A 101 19.44 24.12 6.65
N ASP A 102 19.56 25.44 6.74
CA ASP A 102 19.82 26.16 7.98
C ASP A 102 18.53 26.70 8.64
N GLU A 103 18.67 27.45 9.72
CA GLU A 103 17.55 28.00 10.49
C GLU A 103 16.63 28.94 9.70
N THR A 104 17.07 29.45 8.54
CA THR A 104 16.24 30.33 7.72
C THR A 104 15.04 29.58 7.13
N TYR A 105 15.20 28.28 6.86
CA TYR A 105 14.09 27.44 6.43
C TYR A 105 13.09 27.20 7.57
N GLU A 106 13.56 26.99 8.79
CA GLU A 106 12.68 26.82 9.95
C GLU A 106 11.83 28.08 10.18
N ALA A 107 12.45 29.27 10.03
CA ALA A 107 11.73 30.55 10.11
C ALA A 107 10.68 30.70 9.00
N LEU A 108 11.00 30.34 7.75
CA LEU A 108 10.06 30.36 6.63
C LEU A 108 8.86 29.44 6.87
N VAL A 109 9.10 28.22 7.37
CA VAL A 109 8.02 27.28 7.70
C VAL A 109 7.13 27.84 8.81
N ALA A 110 7.73 28.49 9.82
CA ALA A 110 6.97 29.15 10.89
C ALA A 110 6.10 30.30 10.37
N GLU A 111 6.62 31.12 9.45
CA GLU A 111 5.88 32.21 8.80
C GLU A 111 4.66 31.67 8.04
N ILE A 112 4.86 30.69 7.15
CA ILE A 112 3.78 30.08 6.36
C ILE A 112 2.70 29.46 7.26
N LEU A 113 3.10 28.73 8.30
CA LEU A 113 2.14 28.11 9.21
C LEU A 113 1.44 29.13 10.13
N GLY A 114 2.09 30.25 10.42
CA GLY A 114 1.49 31.37 11.12
C GLY A 114 0.41 32.08 10.28
N GLU A 115 0.63 32.23 8.97
CA GLU A 115 -0.36 32.77 8.04
C GLU A 115 -1.51 31.79 7.72
N PHE A 116 -1.25 30.49 7.83
CA PHE A 116 -2.23 29.44 7.55
C PHE A 116 -3.39 29.40 8.55
N VAL A 117 -3.17 29.84 9.79
CA VAL A 117 -4.16 29.81 10.89
C VAL A 117 -4.86 31.15 11.05
#